data_AF-A0A1S9ZJR4-F1
#
_entry.id   AF-A0A1S9ZJR4-F1
#
_cell.length_a   1.000
_cell.length_b   1.000
_cell.length_c   1.000
_cell.angle_alpha   90.00
_cell.angle_beta   90.00
_cell.angle_gamma   90.00
#
_symmetry.space_group_name_H-M   'P 1'
#
loop_
_entity.id
_entity.type
_entity.pdbx_description
1 polymer ?
#
loop_
_entity_poly.entity_id
_entity_poly.type
_entity_poly.pdbx_seq_one_letter_code
_entity_poly.pdbx_strand_id
1 'polypeptide(L)'
;MPKIVLYIAVVFLVLAVLPLPYGYYTLLRLIAFGVFAWAAYIGFERHDKILPWIFVVLALVYNPIIKVYFPKEIWTVINLLSAAFLVLNQRKLLELE
;
A
#
# COMPACT_ATOMS: atom_id res chain seq x y z
N MET A 1 -13.03 -0.81 3.37
CA MET A 1 -12.66 0.51 2.80
C MET A 1 -13.33 0.70 1.43
N PRO A 2 -13.57 1.94 0.98
CA PRO A 2 -14.20 2.18 -0.32
C PRO A 2 -13.37 1.62 -1.48
N LYS A 3 -14.03 1.03 -2.48
CA LYS A 3 -13.39 0.47 -3.69
C LYS A 3 -12.48 1.48 -4.38
N ILE A 4 -12.94 2.73 -4.46
CA ILE A 4 -12.22 3.81 -5.11
C ILE A 4 -10.84 4.07 -4.45
N VAL A 5 -10.76 4.01 -3.12
CA VAL A 5 -9.51 4.24 -2.38
C VAL A 5 -8.50 3.14 -2.68
N LEU A 6 -8.95 1.88 -2.71
CA LEU A 6 -8.09 0.75 -3.04
C LEU A 6 -7.55 0.86 -4.47
N TYR A 7 -8.41 1.14 -5.45
CA TYR A 7 -7.97 1.24 -6.85
C TYR A 7 -7.05 2.44 -7.10
N ILE A 8 -7.29 3.59 -6.44
CA ILE A 8 -6.37 4.73 -6.49
C ILE A 8 -4.99 4.30 -5.98
N ALA A 9 -4.90 3.65 -4.82
CA ALA A 9 -3.61 3.20 -4.29
C ALA A 9 -2.90 2.21 -5.23
N VAL A 10 -3.64 1.27 -5.82
CA VAL A 10 -3.08 0.33 -6.81
C VAL A 10 -2.53 1.06 -8.03
N VAL A 11 -3.28 2.02 -8.59
CA VAL A 11 -2.83 2.82 -9.74
C VAL A 11 -1.55 3.60 -9.39
N PHE A 12 -1.51 4.23 -8.23
CA PHE A 12 -0.32 4.95 -7.78
C PHE A 12 0.89 4.03 -7.57
N LEU A 13 0.70 2.83 -7.02
CA LEU A 13 1.78 1.87 -6.87
C LEU A 13 2.31 1.39 -8.24
N VAL A 14 1.44 1.14 -9.21
CA VAL A 14 1.85 0.70 -10.56
C VAL A 14 2.53 1.83 -11.34
N LEU A 15 2.01 3.05 -11.27
CA LEU A 15 2.60 4.21 -11.95
C LEU A 15 4.01 4.55 -11.43
N ALA A 16 4.36 4.11 -10.22
CA ALA A 16 5.69 4.33 -9.62
C ALA A 16 6.84 3.63 -10.37
N VAL A 17 6.54 2.71 -11.29
CA VAL A 17 7.51 2.06 -12.20
C VAL A 17 8.14 3.09 -13.15
N LEU A 18 7.39 4.12 -13.52
CA LEU A 18 7.85 5.17 -14.42
C LEU A 18 8.85 6.11 -13.71
N PRO A 19 9.80 6.74 -14.43
CA PRO A 19 10.70 7.77 -13.89
C PRO A 19 9.94 9.08 -13.62
N LEU A 20 9.18 9.13 -12.53
CA LEU A 20 8.37 10.28 -12.13
C LEU A 20 9.17 11.26 -11.25
N PRO A 21 8.73 12.53 -11.14
CA PRO A 21 9.40 13.53 -10.31
C PRO A 21 9.35 13.16 -8.82
N TYR A 22 10.31 13.68 -8.04
CA TYR A 22 10.43 13.37 -6.60
C TYR A 22 9.12 13.55 -5.80
N GLY A 23 8.35 14.60 -6.12
CA GLY A 23 7.06 14.87 -5.46
C GLY A 23 6.06 13.71 -5.58
N TYR A 24 6.10 12.95 -6.68
CA TYR A 24 5.27 11.77 -6.88
C TYR A 24 5.51 10.71 -5.79
N TYR A 25 6.78 10.42 -5.50
CA TYR A 25 7.12 9.37 -4.53
C TYR A 25 6.79 9.79 -3.08
N THR A 26 6.81 11.09 -2.79
CA THR A 26 6.32 11.61 -1.50
C THR A 26 4.81 11.41 -1.37
N LEU A 27 4.04 11.76 -2.41
CA LEU A 27 2.59 11.56 -2.44
C LEU A 27 2.22 10.07 -2.40
N LEU A 28 2.94 9.24 -3.14
CA LEU A 28 2.78 7.79 -3.13
C LEU A 28 2.93 7.23 -1.71
N ARG A 29 3.96 7.64 -0.98
CA ARG A 29 4.16 7.21 0.41
C ARG A 29 3.00 7.61 1.31
N LEU A 30 2.49 8.83 1.20
CA LEU A 30 1.32 9.26 1.98
C LEU A 30 0.09 8.41 1.70
N ILE A 31 -0.22 8.17 0.42
CA ILE A 31 -1.38 7.38 0.00
C ILE A 31 -1.20 5.92 0.44
N ALA A 32 -0.06 5.30 0.10
CA ALA A 32 0.22 3.91 0.43
C ALA A 32 0.24 3.67 1.94
N PHE A 33 0.89 4.56 2.71
CA PHE A 33 0.89 4.51 4.17
C PHE A 33 -0.52 4.51 4.74
N GLY A 34 -1.36 5.46 4.33
CA GLY A 34 -2.75 5.56 4.79
C GLY A 34 -3.58 4.33 4.43
N VAL A 35 -3.46 3.84 3.19
CA VAL A 35 -4.20 2.65 2.74
C VAL A 35 -3.74 1.39 3.47
N PHE A 36 -2.44 1.19 3.68
CA PHE A 36 -1.95 0.04 4.41
C PHE A 36 -2.30 0.09 5.90
N ALA A 37 -2.26 1.27 6.52
CA ALA A 37 -2.73 1.44 7.89
C ALA A 37 -4.24 1.12 8.03
N TRP A 38 -5.07 1.57 7.09
CA TRP A 38 -6.50 1.24 7.10
C TRP A 38 -6.74 -0.24 6.81
N ALA A 39 -5.99 -0.84 5.88
CA ALA A 39 -6.07 -2.28 5.61
C ALA A 39 -5.68 -3.12 6.84
N ALA A 40 -4.68 -2.69 7.61
CA ALA A 40 -4.32 -3.31 8.88
C ALA A 40 -5.47 -3.21 9.89
N TYR A 41 -6.06 -2.02 10.05
CA TYR A 41 -7.21 -1.82 10.94
C TYR A 41 -8.38 -2.74 10.59
N ILE A 42 -8.78 -2.80 9.31
CA ILE A 42 -9.85 -3.71 8.85
C ILE A 42 -9.52 -5.17 9.18
N GLY A 43 -8.26 -5.58 8.97
CA GLY A 43 -7.87 -6.94 9.27
C GLY A 43 -7.94 -7.27 10.77
N PHE A 44 -7.59 -6.32 11.65
CA PHE A 44 -7.71 -6.51 13.10
C PHE A 44 -9.18 -6.60 13.54
N GLU A 45 -10.06 -5.76 12.99
CA GLU A 45 -11.52 -5.82 13.23
C GLU A 45 -12.11 -7.17 12.78
N ARG A 46 -11.58 -7.76 11.69
CA ARG A 46 -12.00 -9.08 11.20
C ARG A 46 -11.33 -10.26 11.91
N HIS A 47 -10.58 -10.02 12.98
CA HIS A 47 -9.85 -11.02 13.75
C HIS A 47 -8.90 -11.91 12.91
N ASP A 48 -8.44 -11.43 11.75
CA ASP A 48 -7.41 -12.12 10.98
C ASP A 48 -6.09 -12.10 11.78
N LYS A 49 -5.46 -13.26 12.00
CA LYS A 49 -4.28 -13.34 12.88
C LYS A 49 -2.98 -12.84 12.24
N ILE A 50 -2.86 -12.95 10.92
CA ILE A 50 -1.59 -12.76 10.19
C ILE A 50 -1.66 -11.53 9.26
N LEU A 51 -2.74 -11.42 8.49
CA LEU A 51 -2.88 -10.42 7.45
C LEU A 51 -2.73 -8.95 7.94
N PRO A 52 -3.24 -8.55 9.12
CA PRO A 52 -3.09 -7.18 9.61
C PRO A 52 -1.63 -6.81 9.84
N TRP A 53 -0.84 -7.73 10.36
CA TRP A 53 0.58 -7.52 10.62
C TRP A 53 1.39 -7.32 9.34
N ILE A 54 1.04 -8.03 8.26
CA ILE A 54 1.64 -7.80 6.94
C ILE A 54 1.35 -6.37 6.48
N PHE A 55 0.10 -5.90 6.64
CA PHE A 55 -0.26 -4.52 6.30
C PHE A 55 0.44 -3.49 7.20
N VAL A 56 0.64 -3.77 8.49
CA VAL A 56 1.45 -2.92 9.38
C VAL A 56 2.88 -2.80 8.86
N VAL A 57 3.52 -3.91 8.49
CA VAL A 57 4.88 -3.89 7.93
C VAL A 57 4.93 -3.07 6.64
N LEU A 58 3.96 -3.27 5.73
CA LEU A 58 3.86 -2.47 4.51
C LEU A 58 3.66 -0.98 4.80
N ALA A 59 2.81 -0.62 5.76
CA ALA A 59 2.67 0.77 6.19
C ALA A 59 4.03 1.32 6.67
N LEU A 60 4.76 0.59 7.51
CA LEU A 60 6.09 1.03 7.96
C LEU A 60 7.09 1.20 6.81
N VAL A 61 7.07 0.32 5.80
CA VAL A 61 7.92 0.45 4.60
C VAL A 61 7.60 1.74 3.82
N TYR A 62 6.32 2.08 3.65
CA TYR A 62 5.87 3.30 2.97
C TYR A 62 5.79 4.53 3.87
N ASN A 63 6.34 4.48 5.08
CA ASN A 63 6.26 5.58 6.03
C ASN A 63 6.85 6.88 5.44
N PRO A 64 6.09 7.99 5.40
CA PRO A 64 6.57 9.26 4.83
C PRO A 64 7.62 9.97 5.71
N ILE A 65 7.63 9.68 7.01
CA ILE A 65 8.51 10.30 8.00
C ILE A 65 9.88 9.60 7.98
N ILE A 66 9.87 8.27 8.08
CA ILE A 66 11.09 7.46 8.11
C ILE A 66 11.37 6.96 6.69
N LYS A 67 12.30 7.64 6.00
CA LYS A 67 12.68 7.28 4.64
C LYS A 67 13.58 6.04 4.64
N VAL A 68 13.08 4.94 4.09
CA VAL A 68 13.91 3.78 3.75
C VAL A 68 14.62 4.04 2.42
N TYR A 69 15.95 3.91 2.43
CA TYR A 69 16.79 4.12 1.25
C TYR A 69 16.98 2.77 0.53
N PHE A 70 16.34 2.63 -0.61
CA PHE A 70 16.59 1.53 -1.53
C PHE A 70 16.86 2.06 -2.94
N PRO A 71 17.62 1.33 -3.77
CA PRO A 71 17.71 1.58 -5.21
C PRO A 71 16.31 1.59 -5.86
N LYS A 72 16.19 2.30 -6.98
CA LYS A 72 14.93 2.45 -7.71
C LYS A 72 14.37 1.10 -8.17
N GLU A 73 15.23 0.18 -8.55
CA GLU A 73 14.89 -1.16 -8.99
C GLU A 73 14.18 -1.94 -7.88
N ILE A 74 14.72 -1.88 -6.66
CA ILE A 74 14.12 -2.52 -5.49
C ILE A 74 12.77 -1.88 -5.15
N TRP A 75 12.68 -0.55 -5.15
CA TRP A 75 11.41 0.14 -4.95
C TRP A 75 10.37 -0.23 -6.00
N THR A 76 10.78 -0.38 -7.27
CA THR A 76 9.90 -0.81 -8.35
C THR A 76 9.29 -2.18 -8.06
N VAL A 77 10.11 -3.14 -7.62
CA VAL A 77 9.64 -4.48 -7.22
C VAL A 77 8.71 -4.40 -6.01
N ILE A 78 9.07 -3.65 -4.97
CA ILE A 78 8.24 -3.46 -3.77
C ILE A 78 6.87 -2.87 -4.15
N ASN A 79 6.84 -1.85 -5.00
CA ASN A 79 5.62 -1.19 -5.46
C ASN A 79 4.71 -2.17 -6.21
N LEU A 80 5.25 -2.95 -7.15
CA LEU A 80 4.49 -3.93 -7.91
C LEU A 80 3.95 -5.07 -7.03
N LEU A 81 4.76 -5.59 -6.11
CA LEU A 81 4.33 -6.62 -5.16
C LEU A 81 3.23 -6.09 -4.23
N SER A 82 3.38 -4.85 -3.77
CA SER A 82 2.39 -4.18 -2.91
C SER A 82 1.06 -3.98 -3.65
N ALA A 83 1.10 -3.58 -4.92
CA ALA A 83 -0.08 -3.44 -5.77
C ALA A 83 -0.78 -4.80 -5.98
N ALA A 84 -0.02 -5.83 -6.33
CA ALA A 84 -0.55 -7.19 -6.49
C ALA A 84 -1.16 -7.70 -5.19
N PHE A 85 -0.50 -7.46 -4.05
CA PHE A 85 -0.98 -7.87 -2.74
C PHE A 85 -2.31 -7.22 -2.35
N LEU A 86 -2.48 -5.92 -2.63
CA LEU A 86 -3.76 -5.22 -2.44
C LEU A 86 -4.87 -5.81 -3.32
N VAL A 87 -4.58 -6.10 -4.58
CA VAL A 87 -5.54 -6.71 -5.52
C VAL A 87 -5.93 -8.12 -5.07
N LEU A 88 -4.97 -8.95 -4.63
CA LEU A 88 -5.26 -10.30 -4.16
C LEU A 88 -6.14 -10.30 -2.91
N ASN A 89 -5.90 -9.36 -1.99
CA ASN A 89 -6.66 -9.26 -0.74
C ASN A 89 -7.90 -8.35 -0.85
N GLN A 90 -8.22 -7.82 -2.04
CA GLN A 90 -9.29 -6.82 -2.21
C GLN A 90 -10.64 -7.30 -1.66
N ARG A 91 -10.99 -8.59 -1.81
CA ARG A 91 -12.26 -9.15 -1.31
C ARG A 91 -12.38 -9.09 0.22
N LYS A 92 -11.26 -9.17 0.93
CA LYS A 92 -11.19 -9.06 2.39
C LYS A 92 -11.17 -7.59 2.86
N LEU A 93 -10.86 -6.66 1.97
CA LEU A 93 -10.74 -5.23 2.30
C LEU A 93 -11.97 -4.43 1.88
N LEU A 94 -12.66 -4.93 0.86
CA LEU A 94 -13.89 -4.41 0.30
C LEU A 94 -15.02 -5.27 0.86
N GLU A 95 -15.55 -4.91 2.03
CA GLU A 95 -16.92 -5.33 2.36
C GLU A 95 -17.84 -4.66 1.34
N LEU A 96 -18.58 -5.50 0.61
CA LEU A 96 -19.74 -5.08 -0.15
C LEU A 96 -20.74 -4.56 0.89
N GLU A 97 -21.11 -3.28 0.80
CA GLU A 97 -22.46 -2.87 1.18
C GLU A 97 -23.48 -3.78 0.46
#